data_AF-G9EU92-F1
#
_entry.id   AF-G9EU92-F1
#
_cell.length_a   1.000
_cell.length_b   1.000
_cell.length_c   1.000
_cell.angle_alpha   90.00
_cell.angle_beta   90.00
_cell.angle_gamma   90.00
#
_symmetry.space_group_name_H-M   'P 1'
#
loop_
_entity.id
_entity.type
_entity.pdbx_description
1 polymer ?
#
loop_
_entity_poly.entity_id
_entity_poly.type
_entity_poly.pdbx_seq_one_letter_code
_entity_poly.pdbx_strand_id
1 'polypeptide(L)'
;MKQTALANSIPFASIRVGYLNYLVIFIAGLCAPLGFAPFHMPGLMILSLAFLYANLNNCSRKQSFYLGFFYGIGYFGFGVSWVIVSIHDYGQLNYVLSALVTLIFVMYLALFPALTAYFFKVLEFKQHKFRSIILFSVLWCISEYLRATLFGGFPWLFVGTTLIDTPIRYLTPLLGIYGLSLLCAFVSAFLPQVVHDNSTKRYVYAIILS
;
A
#
# COMPACT_ATOMS: atom_id res chain seq x y z
N MET A 1 -15.21 8.02 -48.92
CA MET A 1 -14.16 6.97 -48.96
C MET A 1 -13.67 6.75 -47.53
N LYS A 2 -13.89 5.55 -46.97
CA LYS A 2 -13.34 5.10 -45.68
C LYS A 2 -11.85 4.75 -45.86
N GLN A 3 -11.02 5.01 -44.84
CA GLN A 3 -10.02 4.09 -44.21
C GLN A 3 -8.95 4.90 -43.47
N THR A 4 -8.92 4.90 -42.13
CA THR A 4 -8.28 3.94 -41.20
C THR A 4 -6.76 4.11 -41.08
N ALA A 5 -6.32 4.61 -39.93
CA ALA A 5 -5.14 4.09 -39.25
C ALA A 5 -5.39 4.24 -37.74
N LEU A 6 -5.77 3.10 -37.16
CA LEU A 6 -6.00 2.86 -35.75
C LEU A 6 -4.77 3.27 -34.93
N ALA A 7 -4.86 4.38 -34.21
CA ALA A 7 -4.06 4.56 -33.01
C ALA A 7 -4.63 3.62 -31.95
N ASN A 8 -4.18 2.37 -31.95
CA ASN A 8 -4.35 1.46 -30.83
C ASN A 8 -3.58 2.08 -29.65
N SER A 9 -4.23 2.99 -28.93
CA SER A 9 -3.85 3.30 -27.55
C SER A 9 -3.93 1.97 -26.82
N ILE A 10 -2.79 1.39 -26.46
CA ILE A 10 -2.70 0.15 -25.69
C ILE A 10 -3.62 0.34 -24.48
N PRO A 11 -4.81 -0.28 -24.45
CA PRO A 11 -5.65 -0.18 -23.29
C PRO A 11 -5.01 -1.15 -22.31
N PHE A 12 -4.16 -0.64 -21.42
CA PHE A 12 -3.77 -1.44 -20.26
C PHE A 12 -5.08 -1.86 -19.59
N ALA A 13 -5.34 -3.16 -19.71
CA ALA A 13 -6.66 -3.75 -19.57
C ALA A 13 -7.29 -3.29 -18.26
N SER A 14 -8.58 -2.97 -18.30
CA SER A 14 -9.42 -2.90 -17.12
C SER A 14 -9.32 -4.26 -16.42
N ILE A 15 -8.41 -4.38 -15.45
CA ILE A 15 -8.12 -5.67 -14.83
C ILE A 15 -9.36 -6.03 -14.01
N ARG A 16 -10.24 -6.88 -14.57
CA ARG A 16 -11.22 -7.61 -13.77
C ARG A 16 -10.44 -8.34 -12.69
N VAL A 17 -10.84 -8.19 -11.43
CA VAL A 17 -10.20 -8.86 -10.30
C VAL A 17 -10.35 -10.37 -10.45
N GLY A 18 -9.38 -11.01 -11.11
CA GLY A 18 -9.21 -12.44 -11.20
C GLY A 18 -8.25 -12.96 -10.13
N TYR A 19 -8.09 -14.27 -10.02
CA TYR A 19 -7.20 -14.89 -9.03
C TYR A 19 -5.74 -14.42 -9.16
N LEU A 20 -5.29 -14.14 -10.38
CA LEU A 20 -3.96 -13.60 -10.66
C LEU A 20 -3.73 -12.23 -10.01
N ASN A 21 -4.77 -11.41 -9.81
CA ASN A 21 -4.61 -10.10 -9.18
C ASN A 21 -4.21 -10.21 -7.71
N TYR A 22 -4.70 -11.23 -6.99
CA TYR A 22 -4.30 -11.43 -5.59
C TYR A 22 -2.81 -11.79 -5.49
N LEU A 23 -2.31 -12.59 -6.43
CA LEU A 23 -0.89 -12.92 -6.51
C LEU A 23 -0.04 -11.69 -6.87
N VAL A 24 -0.48 -10.89 -7.84
CA VAL A 24 0.21 -9.62 -8.20
C VAL A 24 0.23 -8.66 -7.01
N ILE A 25 -0.86 -8.55 -6.27
CA ILE A 25 -0.96 -7.68 -5.09
C ILE A 25 -0.12 -8.20 -3.93
N PHE A 26 -0.05 -9.52 -3.74
CA PHE A 26 0.86 -10.13 -2.79
C PHE A 26 2.33 -9.82 -3.14
N ILE A 27 2.72 -9.95 -4.41
CA ILE A 27 4.07 -9.58 -4.87
C ILE A 27 4.33 -8.09 -4.68
N ALA A 28 3.35 -7.22 -5.00
CA ALA A 28 3.48 -5.80 -4.72
C ALA A 28 3.75 -5.57 -3.22
N GLY A 29 3.00 -6.23 -2.34
CA GLY A 29 3.24 -6.24 -0.91
C GLY A 29 4.66 -6.69 -0.53
N LEU A 30 5.16 -7.78 -1.13
CA LEU A 30 6.54 -8.27 -0.91
C LEU A 30 7.61 -7.24 -1.30
N CYS A 31 7.35 -6.39 -2.30
CA CYS A 31 8.30 -5.35 -2.72
C CYS A 31 8.31 -4.12 -1.81
N ALA A 32 7.24 -3.86 -1.04
CA ALA A 32 7.15 -2.67 -0.19
C ALA A 32 8.25 -2.56 0.89
N PRO A 33 8.66 -3.65 1.58
CA PRO A 33 9.73 -3.57 2.58
C PRO A 33 11.11 -3.20 2.01
N LEU A 34 11.31 -3.29 0.69
CA LEU A 34 12.52 -2.79 0.03
C LEU A 34 12.62 -1.25 0.11
N GLY A 35 11.55 -0.55 0.47
CA GLY A 35 11.60 0.87 0.79
C GLY A 35 12.26 1.20 2.13
N PHE A 36 12.49 0.19 2.97
CA PHE A 36 13.05 0.34 4.31
C PHE A 36 14.53 -0.07 4.31
N ALA A 37 15.21 0.17 5.43
CA ALA A 37 16.52 -0.42 5.67
C ALA A 37 16.45 -1.96 5.56
N PRO A 38 17.47 -2.62 5.00
CA PRO A 38 18.77 -2.09 4.54
C PRO A 38 18.77 -1.62 3.07
N PHE A 39 17.64 -1.64 2.37
CA PHE A 39 17.58 -1.44 0.92
C PHE A 39 17.40 0.03 0.49
N HIS A 40 16.68 0.82 1.28
CA HIS A 40 16.49 2.28 1.09
C HIS A 40 15.96 2.67 -0.30
N MET A 41 14.98 1.92 -0.84
CA MET A 41 14.35 2.19 -2.15
C MET A 41 12.90 2.72 -2.00
N PRO A 42 12.68 3.97 -1.56
CA PRO A 42 11.34 4.50 -1.26
C PRO A 42 10.38 4.46 -2.47
N GLY A 43 10.92 4.52 -3.69
CA GLY A 43 10.13 4.37 -4.91
C GLY A 43 9.36 3.05 -4.97
N LEU A 44 9.92 1.94 -4.46
CA LEU A 44 9.24 0.64 -4.45
C LEU A 44 8.09 0.59 -3.45
N MET A 45 8.22 1.26 -2.29
CA MET A 45 7.12 1.43 -1.34
C MET A 45 5.98 2.23 -1.97
N ILE A 46 6.30 3.36 -2.61
CA ILE A 46 5.32 4.22 -3.27
C ILE A 46 4.62 3.48 -4.41
N LEU A 47 5.37 2.81 -5.28
CA LEU A 47 4.80 2.03 -6.38
C LEU A 47 3.93 0.87 -5.87
N SER A 48 4.39 0.16 -4.84
CA SER A 48 3.63 -0.94 -4.24
C SER A 48 2.26 -0.48 -3.72
N LEU A 49 2.23 0.63 -2.97
CA LEU A 49 0.99 1.18 -2.44
C LEU A 49 0.11 1.79 -3.54
N ALA A 50 0.72 2.35 -4.59
CA ALA A 50 0.04 2.81 -5.80
C ALA A 50 -0.68 1.67 -6.53
N PHE A 51 -0.03 0.49 -6.65
CA PHE A 51 -0.63 -0.71 -7.23
C PHE A 51 -1.83 -1.21 -6.42
N LEU A 52 -1.74 -1.20 -5.08
CA LEU A 52 -2.87 -1.51 -4.22
C LEU A 52 -4.04 -0.56 -4.51
N TYR A 53 -3.80 0.76 -4.42
CA TYR A 53 -4.83 1.77 -4.65
C TYR A 53 -5.47 1.67 -6.05
N ALA A 54 -4.66 1.45 -7.10
CA ALA A 54 -5.15 1.29 -8.46
C ALA A 54 -6.16 0.14 -8.58
N ASN A 55 -5.87 -1.01 -7.96
CA ASN A 55 -6.74 -2.19 -7.98
C ASN A 55 -8.04 -1.99 -7.18
N LEU A 56 -8.06 -1.09 -6.19
CA LEU A 56 -9.27 -0.77 -5.43
C LEU A 56 -10.35 -0.08 -6.26
N ASN A 57 -9.99 0.60 -7.36
CA ASN A 57 -10.96 1.26 -8.24
C ASN A 57 -11.92 0.26 -8.92
N ASN A 58 -11.44 -0.93 -9.30
CA ASN A 58 -12.17 -1.89 -10.14
C ASN A 58 -12.62 -3.16 -9.39
N CYS A 59 -12.77 -3.08 -8.07
CA CYS A 59 -13.13 -4.22 -7.23
C CYS A 59 -14.48 -4.05 -6.53
N SER A 60 -15.05 -5.15 -6.02
CA SER A 60 -16.16 -5.13 -5.07
C SER A 60 -15.68 -4.94 -3.63
N ARG A 61 -16.58 -4.62 -2.69
CA ARG A 61 -16.24 -4.46 -1.26
C ARG A 61 -15.61 -5.72 -0.64
N LYS A 62 -16.09 -6.91 -1.03
CA LYS A 62 -15.49 -8.17 -0.54
C LYS A 62 -14.08 -8.35 -1.11
N GLN A 63 -13.89 -8.03 -2.39
CA GLN A 63 -12.59 -8.14 -3.04
C GLN A 63 -11.59 -7.12 -2.46
N SER A 64 -12.00 -5.89 -2.12
CA SER A 64 -11.09 -4.91 -1.54
C SER A 64 -10.47 -5.38 -0.22
N PHE A 65 -11.27 -6.05 0.63
CA PHE A 65 -10.76 -6.67 1.84
C PHE A 65 -9.66 -7.69 1.53
N TYR A 66 -9.92 -8.63 0.61
CA TYR A 66 -8.93 -9.65 0.25
C TYR A 66 -7.70 -9.05 -0.44
N LEU A 67 -7.85 -8.03 -1.28
CA LEU A 67 -6.72 -7.33 -1.89
C LEU A 67 -5.82 -6.71 -0.81
N GLY A 68 -6.40 -5.99 0.15
CA GLY A 68 -5.63 -5.44 1.27
C GLY A 68 -5.01 -6.52 2.17
N PHE A 69 -5.69 -7.66 2.34
CA PHE A 69 -5.20 -8.79 3.13
C PHE A 69 -3.99 -9.46 2.47
N PHE A 70 -4.08 -9.83 1.19
CA PHE A 70 -2.95 -10.44 0.47
C PHE A 70 -1.77 -9.46 0.31
N TYR A 71 -2.05 -8.17 0.10
CA TYR A 71 -1.04 -7.13 0.17
C TYR A 71 -0.32 -7.12 1.52
N GLY A 72 -1.10 -7.14 2.61
CA GLY A 72 -0.59 -7.17 3.98
C GLY A 72 0.24 -8.41 4.28
N ILE A 73 -0.17 -9.59 3.81
CA ILE A 73 0.62 -10.82 3.96
C ILE A 73 1.97 -10.67 3.27
N GLY A 74 2.03 -10.11 2.05
CA GLY A 74 3.30 -9.86 1.38
C GLY A 74 4.16 -8.85 2.14
N TYR A 75 3.55 -7.71 2.51
CA TYR A 75 4.22 -6.61 3.18
C TYR A 75 4.82 -6.99 4.53
N PHE A 76 4.01 -7.54 5.42
CA PHE A 76 4.46 -7.97 6.74
C PHE A 76 5.20 -9.30 6.67
N GLY A 77 4.80 -10.23 5.81
CA GLY A 77 5.47 -11.52 5.67
C GLY A 77 6.95 -11.40 5.34
N PHE A 78 7.32 -10.48 4.44
CA PHE A 78 8.73 -10.20 4.19
C PHE A 78 9.32 -9.24 5.23
N GLY A 79 8.66 -8.12 5.50
CA GLY A 79 9.21 -7.05 6.33
C GLY A 79 9.34 -7.37 7.82
N VAL A 80 8.62 -8.38 8.33
CA VAL A 80 8.72 -8.84 9.73
C VAL A 80 9.05 -10.33 9.86
N SER A 81 9.55 -10.95 8.79
CA SER A 81 10.00 -12.35 8.79
C SER A 81 11.00 -12.66 9.90
N TRP A 82 11.84 -11.69 10.26
CA TRP A 82 12.87 -11.81 11.31
C TRP A 82 12.29 -12.13 12.71
N VAL A 83 11.00 -11.85 12.96
CA VAL A 83 10.35 -12.14 14.26
C VAL A 83 10.33 -13.63 14.58
N ILE A 84 10.41 -14.51 13.57
CA ILE A 84 10.48 -15.96 13.78
C ILE A 84 11.65 -16.37 14.68
N VAL A 85 12.81 -15.69 14.56
CA VAL A 85 14.01 -15.98 15.35
C VAL A 85 13.73 -15.71 16.83
N SER A 86 13.12 -14.57 17.12
CA SER A 86 12.72 -14.23 18.49
C SER A 86 11.70 -15.21 19.07
N ILE A 87 10.72 -15.65 18.28
CA ILE A 87 9.72 -16.63 18.74
C ILE A 87 10.37 -17.99 19.00
N HIS A 88 11.29 -18.42 18.15
CA HIS A 88 12.03 -19.67 18.32
C HIS A 88 12.88 -19.62 19.59
N ASP A 89 13.73 -18.60 19.73
CA ASP A 89 14.75 -18.54 20.78
C ASP A 89 14.17 -18.21 22.16
N TYR A 90 13.23 -17.26 22.25
CA TYR A 90 12.61 -16.89 23.53
C TYR A 90 11.38 -17.73 23.85
N GLY A 91 10.66 -18.22 22.85
CA GLY A 91 9.52 -19.11 23.04
C GLY A 91 9.92 -20.57 23.29
N GLN A 92 11.19 -20.93 23.06
CA GLN A 92 11.71 -22.30 23.20
C GLN A 92 10.89 -23.30 22.37
N LEU A 93 10.41 -22.86 21.20
CA LEU A 93 9.60 -23.65 20.28
C LEU A 93 10.49 -24.14 19.13
N ASN A 94 10.14 -25.27 18.53
CA ASN A 94 10.80 -25.67 17.28
C ASN A 94 10.47 -24.70 16.13
N TYR A 95 11.26 -24.74 15.05
CA TYR A 95 11.09 -23.83 13.91
C TYR A 95 9.72 -23.93 13.22
N VAL A 96 9.13 -25.13 13.16
CA VAL A 96 7.82 -25.33 12.51
C VAL A 96 6.73 -24.59 13.28
N LEU A 97 6.69 -24.77 14.60
CA LEU A 97 5.71 -24.11 15.45
C LEU A 97 5.96 -22.60 15.51
N SER A 98 7.23 -22.17 15.54
CA SER A 98 7.61 -20.76 15.46
C SER A 98 7.14 -20.10 14.15
N ALA A 99 7.27 -20.82 13.02
CA ALA A 99 6.76 -20.36 11.72
C ALA A 99 5.23 -20.22 11.73
N LEU A 100 4.51 -21.17 12.33
CA LEU A 100 3.05 -21.09 12.45
C LEU A 100 2.60 -19.89 13.29
N VAL A 101 3.25 -19.63 14.43
CA VAL A 101 2.96 -18.45 15.26
C VAL A 101 3.28 -17.16 14.51
N THR A 102 4.41 -17.12 13.80
CA THR A 102 4.79 -15.98 12.96
C THR A 102 3.78 -15.74 11.85
N LEU A 103 3.27 -16.80 11.21
CA LEU A 103 2.24 -16.69 10.18
C LEU A 103 0.93 -16.11 10.74
N ILE A 104 0.49 -16.58 11.93
CA ILE A 104 -0.70 -16.02 12.61
C ILE A 104 -0.49 -14.53 12.91
N PHE A 105 0.71 -14.17 13.38
CA PHE A 105 1.06 -12.78 13.65
C PHE A 105 1.04 -11.91 12.37
N VAL A 106 1.61 -12.40 11.27
CA VAL A 106 1.56 -11.73 9.96
C VAL A 106 0.11 -11.59 9.46
N MET A 107 -0.73 -12.61 9.62
CA MET A 107 -2.15 -12.54 9.27
C MET A 107 -2.89 -11.50 10.11
N TYR A 108 -2.60 -11.40 11.41
CA TYR A 108 -3.11 -10.33 12.26
C TYR A 108 -2.71 -8.94 11.74
N LEU A 109 -1.42 -8.73 11.43
CA LEU A 109 -0.95 -7.46 10.89
C LEU A 109 -1.57 -7.15 9.51
N ALA A 110 -1.81 -8.17 8.69
CA ALA A 110 -2.44 -8.03 7.38
C ALA A 110 -3.92 -7.61 7.46
N LEU A 111 -4.58 -7.73 8.62
CA LEU A 111 -5.94 -7.21 8.81
C LEU A 111 -5.98 -5.68 8.74
N PHE A 112 -4.91 -4.97 9.13
CA PHE A 112 -4.85 -3.51 9.09
C PHE A 112 -4.99 -2.96 7.65
N PRO A 113 -4.16 -3.37 6.66
CA PRO A 113 -4.36 -2.96 5.27
C PRO A 113 -5.64 -3.55 4.66
N ALA A 114 -6.10 -4.73 5.09
CA ALA A 114 -7.39 -5.30 4.66
C ALA A 114 -8.58 -4.40 5.06
N LEU A 115 -8.61 -3.96 6.31
CA LEU A 115 -9.62 -3.06 6.83
C LEU A 115 -9.52 -1.67 6.19
N THR A 116 -8.31 -1.13 6.00
CA THR A 116 -8.10 0.12 5.26
C THR A 116 -8.70 0.04 3.85
N ALA A 117 -8.39 -1.02 3.10
CA ALA A 117 -8.92 -1.24 1.76
C ALA A 117 -10.44 -1.43 1.74
N TYR A 118 -10.99 -2.15 2.74
CA TYR A 118 -12.43 -2.34 2.90
C TYR A 118 -13.15 -1.02 3.18
N PHE A 119 -12.73 -0.28 4.21
CA PHE A 119 -13.34 1.00 4.60
C PHE A 119 -13.18 2.06 3.51
N PHE A 120 -12.03 2.10 2.84
CA PHE A 120 -11.84 2.93 1.66
C PHE A 120 -12.92 2.62 0.62
N LYS A 121 -13.13 1.34 0.30
CA LYS A 121 -14.10 0.95 -0.73
C LYS A 121 -15.56 1.22 -0.33
N VAL A 122 -15.87 1.20 0.96
CA VAL A 122 -17.20 1.54 1.49
C VAL A 122 -17.46 3.04 1.41
N LEU A 123 -16.43 3.86 1.67
CA LEU A 123 -16.53 5.32 1.83
C LEU A 123 -16.06 6.11 0.59
N GLU A 124 -15.61 5.44 -0.47
CA GLU A 124 -15.00 6.09 -1.64
C GLU A 124 -15.94 7.11 -2.31
N PHE A 125 -15.38 8.25 -2.72
CA PHE A 125 -16.09 9.26 -3.49
C PHE A 125 -15.88 9.00 -4.98
N LYS A 126 -16.70 8.11 -5.57
CA LYS A 126 -16.54 7.64 -6.96
C LYS A 126 -16.36 8.76 -7.99
N GLN A 127 -17.07 9.88 -7.81
CA GLN A 127 -17.04 11.04 -8.71
C GLN A 127 -15.90 12.02 -8.42
N HIS A 128 -15.32 12.00 -7.20
CA HIS A 128 -14.29 12.93 -6.76
C HIS A 128 -12.98 12.18 -6.43
N LYS A 129 -12.14 11.98 -7.46
CA LYS A 129 -10.87 11.26 -7.34
C LYS A 129 -9.95 11.84 -6.27
N PHE A 130 -9.81 13.17 -6.22
CA PHE A 130 -8.98 13.84 -5.23
C PHE A 130 -9.43 13.60 -3.78
N ARG A 131 -10.74 13.69 -3.50
CA ARG A 131 -11.29 13.36 -2.17
C ARG A 131 -11.06 11.89 -1.81
N SER A 132 -11.12 11.00 -2.79
CA SER A 132 -10.83 9.57 -2.59
C SER A 132 -9.35 9.32 -2.26
N ILE A 133 -8.42 10.04 -2.88
CA ILE A 133 -6.98 9.97 -2.54
C ILE A 133 -6.75 10.41 -1.09
N ILE A 134 -7.33 11.54 -0.68
CA ILE A 134 -7.23 12.03 0.70
C ILE A 134 -7.82 11.00 1.67
N LEU A 135 -9.01 10.48 1.38
CA LEU A 135 -9.67 9.46 2.20
C LEU A 135 -8.77 8.22 2.39
N PHE A 136 -8.19 7.70 1.30
CA PHE A 136 -7.27 6.55 1.39
C PHE A 136 -6.07 6.85 2.27
N SER A 137 -5.46 8.02 2.11
CA SER A 137 -4.28 8.45 2.86
C SER A 137 -4.56 8.59 4.35
N VAL A 138 -5.71 9.18 4.70
CA VAL A 138 -6.17 9.31 6.09
C VAL A 138 -6.48 7.95 6.70
N LEU A 139 -7.20 7.08 5.98
CA LEU A 139 -7.49 5.72 6.46
C LEU A 139 -6.23 4.87 6.66
N TRP A 140 -5.21 5.05 5.81
CA TRP A 140 -3.92 4.40 5.97
C TRP A 140 -3.22 4.86 7.25
N CYS A 141 -3.15 6.18 7.46
CA CYS A 141 -2.55 6.77 8.66
C CYS A 141 -3.26 6.34 9.95
N ILE A 142 -4.60 6.33 9.96
CA ILE A 142 -5.39 5.83 11.10
C ILE A 142 -5.09 4.36 11.36
N SER A 143 -4.98 3.54 10.31
CA SER A 143 -4.67 2.12 10.42
C SER A 143 -3.28 1.89 11.03
N GLU A 144 -2.29 2.68 10.63
CA GLU A 144 -0.95 2.64 11.25
C GLU A 144 -0.97 3.06 12.72
N TYR A 145 -1.71 4.10 13.07
CA TYR A 145 -1.87 4.53 14.47
C TYR A 145 -2.56 3.45 15.32
N LEU A 146 -3.64 2.85 14.81
CA LEU A 146 -4.34 1.76 15.49
C LEU A 146 -3.42 0.54 15.66
N ARG A 147 -2.64 0.19 14.64
CA ARG A 147 -1.67 -0.91 14.72
C ARG A 147 -0.57 -0.65 15.75
N ALA A 148 -0.18 0.60 15.92
CA ALA A 148 0.81 1.03 16.89
C ALA A 148 0.31 1.02 18.35
N THR A 149 -1.01 0.98 18.57
CA THR A 149 -1.60 1.20 19.91
C THR A 149 -2.49 0.04 20.40
N LEU A 150 -3.20 -0.65 19.50
CA LEU A 150 -4.09 -1.74 19.87
C LEU A 150 -3.32 -2.97 20.37
N PHE A 151 -3.82 -3.59 21.44
CA PHE A 151 -3.31 -4.84 22.02
C PHE A 151 -1.81 -4.81 22.37
N GLY A 152 -1.33 -3.68 22.88
CA GLY A 152 0.10 -3.48 23.19
C GLY A 152 0.92 -2.91 22.03
N GLY A 153 0.34 -2.87 20.83
CA GLY A 153 0.90 -2.17 19.68
C GLY A 153 2.09 -2.87 19.02
N PHE A 154 2.19 -2.74 17.70
CA PHE A 154 3.36 -3.16 16.95
C PHE A 154 3.74 -2.09 15.90
N PRO A 155 4.50 -1.05 16.30
CA PRO A 155 4.76 0.14 15.50
C PRO A 155 5.90 -0.04 14.49
N TRP A 156 5.93 -1.17 13.78
CA TRP A 156 6.94 -1.46 12.74
C TRP A 156 6.46 -1.10 11.34
N LEU A 157 7.37 -0.86 10.40
CA LEU A 157 7.05 -0.64 8.98
C LEU A 157 5.99 0.46 8.74
N PHE A 158 6.16 1.63 9.36
CA PHE A 158 5.37 2.80 8.96
C PHE A 158 5.85 3.27 7.60
N VAL A 159 4.93 3.43 6.64
CA VAL A 159 5.28 3.79 5.26
C VAL A 159 6.03 5.13 5.20
N GLY A 160 5.75 6.04 6.13
CA GLY A 160 6.47 7.31 6.27
C GLY A 160 7.96 7.19 6.58
N THR A 161 8.42 6.09 7.20
CA THR A 161 9.86 5.91 7.51
C THR A 161 10.70 5.79 6.25
N THR A 162 10.12 5.28 5.15
CA THR A 162 10.80 5.17 3.85
C THR A 162 11.19 6.54 3.30
N LEU A 163 10.53 7.62 3.73
CA LEU A 163 10.80 8.98 3.28
C LEU A 163 11.93 9.67 4.06
N ILE A 164 12.43 9.08 5.15
CA ILE A 164 13.45 9.68 6.03
C ILE A 164 14.80 9.86 5.32
N ASP A 165 15.12 9.02 4.34
CA ASP A 165 16.36 9.13 3.55
C ASP A 165 16.21 9.98 2.29
N THR A 166 15.05 10.63 2.11
CA THR A 166 14.76 11.49 0.96
C THR A 166 14.80 12.97 1.36
N PRO A 167 14.81 13.92 0.41
CA PRO A 167 14.68 15.35 0.72
C PRO A 167 13.41 15.70 1.54
N ILE A 168 12.38 14.84 1.52
CA ILE A 168 11.15 15.02 2.31
C ILE A 168 11.42 14.94 3.83
N ARG A 169 12.57 14.40 4.25
CA ARG A 169 12.97 14.29 5.66
C ARG A 169 12.93 15.61 6.43
N TYR A 170 13.10 16.76 5.77
CA TYR A 170 13.04 18.06 6.43
C TYR A 170 11.64 18.41 6.95
N LEU A 171 10.60 17.69 6.50
CA LEU A 171 9.24 17.82 7.03
C LEU A 171 9.01 16.99 8.30
N THR A 172 9.91 16.05 8.62
CA THR A 172 9.78 15.15 9.79
C THR A 172 9.55 15.89 11.11
N PRO A 173 10.30 16.97 11.45
CA PRO A 173 10.10 17.70 12.71
C PRO A 173 8.75 18.40 12.81
N LEU A 174 8.11 18.71 11.67
CA LEU A 174 6.83 19.42 11.62
C LEU A 174 5.65 18.45 11.63
N LEU A 175 5.75 17.36 10.87
CA LEU A 175 4.65 16.45 10.59
C LEU A 175 4.68 15.17 11.43
N GLY A 176 5.85 14.86 12.02
CA GLY A 176 6.10 13.58 12.64
C GLY A 176 5.99 12.40 11.67
N ILE A 177 6.09 11.18 12.20
CA ILE A 177 6.08 9.98 11.36
C ILE A 177 4.72 9.75 10.67
N TYR A 178 3.62 10.04 11.36
CA TYR A 178 2.28 9.85 10.83
C TYR A 178 1.96 10.82 9.69
N GLY A 179 2.43 12.07 9.76
CA GLY A 179 2.27 13.01 8.65
C GLY A 179 3.12 12.63 7.43
N LEU A 180 4.32 12.03 7.63
CA LEU A 180 5.07 11.43 6.52
C LEU A 180 4.34 10.22 5.94
N SER A 181 3.71 9.39 6.78
CA SER A 181 2.90 8.26 6.29
C SER A 181 1.70 8.73 5.47
N LEU A 182 1.04 9.81 5.90
CA LEU A 182 -0.03 10.45 5.14
C LEU A 182 0.47 10.95 3.79
N LEU A 183 1.62 11.65 3.76
CA LEU A 183 2.25 12.10 2.51
C LEU A 183 2.60 10.93 1.58
N CYS A 184 3.23 9.88 2.12
CA CYS A 184 3.59 8.70 1.34
C CYS A 184 2.35 8.05 0.72
N ALA A 185 1.29 7.83 1.50
CA ALA A 185 0.04 7.27 1.02
C ALA A 185 -0.65 8.18 -0.01
N PHE A 186 -0.58 9.49 0.17
CA PHE A 186 -1.12 10.48 -0.76
C PHE A 186 -0.41 10.42 -2.11
N VAL A 187 0.93 10.51 -2.12
CA VAL A 187 1.73 10.42 -3.35
C VAL A 187 1.48 9.08 -4.05
N SER A 188 1.42 7.99 -3.30
CA SER A 188 1.14 6.65 -3.84
C SER A 188 -0.23 6.56 -4.50
N ALA A 189 -1.28 7.06 -3.87
CA ALA A 189 -2.65 7.03 -4.43
C ALA A 189 -2.85 8.06 -5.56
N PHE A 190 -2.05 9.12 -5.58
CA PHE A 190 -2.08 10.12 -6.64
C PHE A 190 -1.45 9.62 -7.95
N LEU A 191 -0.35 8.86 -7.87
CA LEU A 191 0.43 8.40 -9.02
C LEU A 191 -0.41 7.68 -10.11
N PRO A 192 -1.32 6.72 -9.78
CA PRO A 192 -2.18 6.09 -10.79
C PRO A 192 -3.12 7.05 -11.52
N GLN A 193 -3.56 8.14 -10.87
CA GLN A 193 -4.43 9.13 -11.51
C GLN A 193 -3.69 9.91 -12.60
N VAL A 194 -2.40 10.21 -12.39
CA VAL A 194 -1.56 10.89 -13.38
C VAL A 194 -1.33 10.02 -14.61
N VAL A 195 -1.18 8.71 -14.41
CA VAL A 195 -0.92 7.74 -15.49
C VAL A 195 -2.18 7.44 -16.31
N HIS A 196 -3.36 7.38 -15.67
CA HIS A 196 -4.62 7.04 -16.34
C HIS A 196 -5.31 8.23 -17.03
N ASP A 197 -5.03 9.47 -16.64
CA ASP A 197 -5.68 10.63 -17.22
C ASP A 197 -4.98 11.09 -18.51
N ASN A 198 -5.62 10.87 -19.67
CA ASN A 198 -5.16 11.37 -20.97
C ASN A 198 -5.62 12.82 -21.26
N SER A 199 -6.27 13.49 -20.29
CA SER A 199 -6.72 14.88 -20.40
C SER A 199 -5.61 15.91 -20.12
N THR A 200 -5.85 17.18 -20.50
CA THR A 200 -5.06 18.36 -20.12
C THR A 200 -4.88 18.50 -18.59
N LYS A 201 -5.73 17.86 -17.79
CA LYS A 201 -5.61 17.76 -16.33
C LYS A 201 -4.36 17.01 -15.87
N ARG A 202 -3.78 16.14 -16.70
CA ARG A 202 -2.49 15.49 -16.44
C ARG A 202 -1.36 16.50 -16.22
N TYR A 203 -1.35 17.62 -16.94
CA TYR A 203 -0.36 18.67 -16.74
C TYR A 203 -0.53 19.36 -15.38
N VAL A 204 -1.76 19.58 -14.93
CA VAL A 204 -2.03 20.11 -13.58
C VAL A 204 -1.54 19.13 -12.51
N TYR A 205 -1.74 17.82 -12.72
CA TYR A 205 -1.23 16.81 -11.79
C TYR A 205 0.29 16.66 -11.81
N ALA A 206 0.92 16.79 -12.96
CA ALA A 206 2.38 16.78 -13.09
C ALA A 206 3.02 17.99 -12.41
N ILE A 207 2.41 19.18 -12.53
CA ILE A 207 2.85 20.42 -11.87
C ILE A 207 2.75 20.31 -10.33
N ILE A 208 1.78 19.55 -9.80
CA ILE A 208 1.68 19.30 -8.35
C ILE A 208 2.77 18.33 -7.86
N LEU A 209 3.32 17.49 -8.74
CA LEU A 209 4.33 16.49 -8.41
C LEU A 209 5.78 16.98 -8.62
N SER A 210 5.99 18.02 -9.43
CA SER A 210 7.27 18.66 -9.76
C SER A 210 7.59 19.81 -8.82
#